data_AF-A0A8T7CDG0-F1
#
_entry.id   AF-A0A8T7CDG0-F1
#
_cell.length_a   1.000
_cell.length_b   1.000
_cell.length_c   1.000
_cell.angle_alpha   90.00
_cell.angle_beta   90.00
_cell.angle_gamma   90.00
#
_symmetry.space_group_name_H-M   'P 1'
#
loop_
_entity.id
_entity.type
_entity.pdbx_description
1 polymer ?
#
loop_
_entity_poly.entity_id
_entity_poly.type
_entity_poly.pdbx_seq_one_letter_code
_entity_poly.pdbx_strand_id
1 'polypeptide(L)'
;MPDFNLTAVSILLLEILFVSCTIMALFRLRERISLGPLYLLVGTNQYLSVVLAAAVYVIIAPGITVSPGSSVLFPASLFAILLVYLRTDIPTARALIFGIVIANIVLTALLWFTSYQLTHSGSASFVGVPIELFQVSPGVFLAGTLLLLADFLLVAIIYELATLRLAWMPQSGRILLTLLSVLVFDAVVFSSVLTFGTGGFMEILRGQLAGKTIAGVSYSVLLAAYLRWVEPRDEKFHDDAIRDVFYIFTYRERYRQLRAQLQVAEAANLAKSRFLANMSHELRTPLNAIIGFSEVLKMGGLGGKADESTVEYAGLIHTSGNHLLELIS
;
A
#
# COMPACT_ATOMS: atom_id res chain seq x y z
N MET A 1 9.53 -35.09 29.83
CA MET A 1 9.17 -33.85 29.12
C MET A 1 8.74 -34.27 27.73
N PRO A 2 7.66 -33.74 27.13
CA PRO A 2 7.34 -34.09 25.75
C PRO A 2 8.56 -33.77 24.88
N ASP A 3 8.96 -34.68 24.00
CA ASP A 3 10.12 -34.56 23.12
C ASP A 3 9.92 -33.41 22.13
N PHE A 4 10.17 -32.18 22.59
CA PHE A 4 10.07 -30.97 21.79
C PHE A 4 11.35 -30.81 20.98
N ASN A 5 11.22 -30.75 19.66
CA ASN A 5 12.37 -30.65 18.77
C ASN A 5 12.86 -29.20 18.71
N LEU A 6 13.67 -28.82 19.70
CA LEU A 6 14.24 -27.48 19.82
C LEU A 6 15.06 -27.07 18.60
N THR A 7 15.77 -28.01 17.98
CA THR A 7 16.56 -27.74 16.77
C THR A 7 15.66 -27.33 15.61
N ALA A 8 14.57 -28.07 15.36
CA ALA A 8 13.60 -27.72 14.33
C ALA A 8 13.00 -26.33 14.53
N VAL A 9 12.58 -26.03 15.77
CA VAL A 9 11.99 -24.71 16.10
C VAL A 9 13.02 -23.59 15.94
N SER A 10 14.27 -23.83 16.33
CA SER A 10 15.36 -22.84 16.17
C SER A 10 15.61 -22.51 14.71
N ILE A 11 15.58 -23.51 13.81
CA ILE A 11 15.74 -23.31 12.37
C ILE A 11 14.58 -22.47 11.81
N LEU A 12 13.33 -22.78 12.19
CA LEU A 12 12.17 -21.99 11.74
C LEU A 12 12.25 -20.53 12.21
N LEU A 13 12.70 -20.28 13.44
CA LEU A 13 12.88 -18.93 13.96
C LEU A 13 14.00 -18.17 13.25
N LEU A 14 15.11 -18.84 12.94
CA LEU A 14 16.20 -18.27 12.14
C LEU A 14 15.73 -17.92 10.73
N GLU A 15 14.91 -18.77 10.12
CA GLU A 15 14.31 -18.52 8.81
C GLU A 15 13.36 -17.31 8.85
N ILE A 16 12.50 -17.21 9.88
CA ILE A 16 11.65 -16.03 10.10
C ILE A 16 12.49 -14.75 10.22
N LEU A 17 13.56 -14.79 11.01
CA LEU A 17 14.46 -13.65 11.20
C LEU A 17 15.13 -13.25 9.88
N PHE A 18 15.66 -14.22 9.14
CA PHE A 18 16.32 -13.97 7.86
C PHE A 18 15.37 -13.35 6.84
N VAL A 19 14.18 -13.93 6.65
CA VAL A 19 13.21 -13.46 5.67
C VAL A 19 12.65 -12.08 6.07
N SER A 20 12.30 -11.87 7.33
CA SER A 20 11.82 -10.56 7.82
C SER A 20 12.88 -9.47 7.68
N CYS A 21 14.13 -9.73 8.08
CA CYS A 21 15.23 -8.78 7.90
C CYS A 21 15.43 -8.42 6.43
N THR A 22 15.35 -9.40 5.53
CA THR A 22 15.47 -9.18 4.08
C THR A 22 14.33 -8.30 3.56
N ILE A 23 13.08 -8.61 3.91
CA ILE A 23 11.90 -7.81 3.54
C ILE A 23 12.04 -6.37 4.03
N MET A 24 12.38 -6.18 5.31
CA MET A 24 12.53 -4.86 5.92
C MET A 24 13.68 -4.06 5.30
N ALA A 25 14.79 -4.72 4.97
CA ALA A 25 15.93 -4.09 4.30
C ALA A 25 15.57 -3.62 2.89
N LEU A 26 14.92 -4.48 2.08
CA LEU A 26 14.45 -4.10 0.75
C LEU A 26 13.40 -3.00 0.81
N PHE A 27 12.47 -3.08 1.77
CA PHE A 27 11.47 -2.04 1.98
C PHE A 27 12.12 -0.70 2.36
N ARG A 28 13.17 -0.71 3.18
CA ARG A 28 13.92 0.51 3.53
C ARG A 28 14.66 1.09 2.32
N LEU A 29 15.19 0.25 1.45
CA LEU A 29 15.90 0.66 0.24
C LEU A 29 14.97 1.18 -0.87
N ARG A 30 13.64 1.13 -0.69
CA ARG A 30 12.66 1.50 -1.72
C ARG A 30 12.85 2.90 -2.31
N GLU A 31 13.33 3.86 -1.51
CA GLU A 31 13.57 5.23 -1.99
C GLU A 31 14.75 5.33 -2.96
N ARG A 32 15.67 4.34 -2.93
CA ARG A 32 16.85 4.28 -3.80
C ARG A 32 16.66 3.35 -5.01
N ILE A 33 16.00 2.21 -4.82
CA ILE A 33 15.94 1.13 -5.83
C ILE A 33 14.51 0.74 -6.24
N SER A 34 13.50 1.51 -5.82
CA SER A 34 12.06 1.19 -5.95
C SER A 34 11.62 -0.03 -5.12
N LEU A 35 10.32 -0.32 -5.12
CA LEU A 35 9.75 -1.52 -4.49
C LEU A 35 9.86 -2.78 -5.35
N GLY A 36 10.32 -2.67 -6.60
CA GLY A 36 10.45 -3.80 -7.53
C GLY A 36 11.18 -5.02 -6.94
N PRO A 37 12.36 -4.86 -6.29
CA PRO A 37 13.07 -5.98 -5.65
C PRO A 37 12.26 -6.67 -4.55
N LEU A 38 11.51 -5.90 -3.76
CA LEU A 38 10.62 -6.46 -2.74
C LEU A 38 9.49 -7.27 -3.39
N TYR A 39 8.91 -6.77 -4.49
CA TYR A 39 7.83 -7.46 -5.20
C TYR A 39 8.30 -8.80 -5.78
N LEU A 40 9.50 -8.81 -6.35
CA LEU A 40 10.12 -10.04 -6.83
C LEU A 40 10.37 -11.03 -5.70
N LEU A 41 10.93 -10.57 -4.57
CA LEU A 41 11.16 -11.43 -3.41
C LEU A 41 9.86 -12.04 -2.88
N VAL A 42 8.81 -11.24 -2.68
CA VAL A 42 7.54 -11.74 -2.14
C VAL A 42 6.86 -12.67 -3.15
N GLY A 43 6.94 -12.38 -4.45
CA GLY A 43 6.43 -13.27 -5.49
C GLY A 43 7.14 -14.63 -5.54
N THR A 44 8.48 -14.64 -5.51
CA THR A 44 9.24 -15.91 -5.49
C THR A 44 9.04 -16.67 -4.18
N ASN A 45 8.96 -15.94 -3.06
CA ASN A 45 8.64 -16.50 -1.75
C ASN A 45 7.28 -17.19 -1.74
N GLN A 46 6.26 -16.61 -2.38
CA GLN A 46 4.94 -17.22 -2.46
C GLN A 46 4.94 -18.51 -3.28
N TYR A 47 5.73 -18.58 -4.35
CA TYR A 47 5.87 -19.83 -5.08
C TYR A 47 6.55 -20.90 -4.22
N LEU A 48 7.67 -20.56 -3.60
CA LEU A 48 8.43 -21.47 -2.75
C LEU A 48 7.60 -21.94 -1.55
N SER A 49 6.75 -21.07 -0.98
CA SER A 49 5.88 -21.40 0.14
C SER A 49 4.90 -22.53 -0.21
N VAL A 50 4.31 -22.52 -1.41
CA VAL A 50 3.38 -23.57 -1.86
C VAL A 50 4.11 -24.88 -2.09
N VAL A 51 5.28 -24.86 -2.73
CA VAL A 51 6.10 -26.06 -2.95
C VAL A 51 6.50 -26.71 -1.62
N LEU A 52 7.02 -25.91 -0.69
CA LEU A 52 7.42 -26.40 0.63
C LEU A 52 6.22 -26.84 1.48
N ALA A 53 5.06 -26.19 1.34
CA ALA A 53 3.81 -26.61 1.97
C ALA A 53 3.33 -27.98 1.48
N ALA A 54 3.63 -28.36 0.24
CA ALA A 54 3.30 -29.67 -0.29
C ALA A 54 4.35 -30.74 0.05
N ALA A 55 5.64 -30.37 0.14
CA ALA A 55 6.73 -31.34 0.13
C ALA A 55 7.50 -31.48 1.46
N VAL A 56 7.54 -30.44 2.30
CA VAL A 56 8.45 -30.39 3.46
C VAL A 56 7.67 -30.18 4.76
N TYR A 57 7.81 -31.14 5.67
CA TYR A 57 7.21 -31.11 7.00
C TYR A 57 8.25 -31.49 8.05
N VAL A 58 8.24 -30.77 9.16
CA VAL A 58 9.15 -30.96 10.29
C VAL A 58 8.33 -31.25 11.54
N ILE A 59 8.71 -32.29 12.27
CA ILE A 59 8.06 -32.67 13.54
C ILE A 59 8.64 -31.76 14.63
N ILE A 60 7.80 -30.92 15.24
CA ILE A 60 8.20 -30.01 16.33
C ILE A 60 7.84 -30.57 17.71
N ALA A 61 6.79 -31.37 17.79
CA ALA A 61 6.35 -32.07 19.00
C ALA A 61 5.52 -33.31 18.60
N PRO A 62 5.27 -34.26 19.51
CA PRO A 62 4.42 -35.41 19.21
C PRO A 62 3.04 -34.98 18.68
N GLY A 63 2.70 -35.43 17.46
CA GLY A 63 1.44 -35.07 16.79
C GLY A 63 1.36 -33.64 16.25
N ILE A 64 2.48 -32.89 16.24
CA ILE A 64 2.55 -31.54 15.67
C ILE A 64 3.64 -31.49 14.60
N THR A 65 3.21 -31.50 13.34
CA THR A 65 4.05 -31.36 12.16
C THR A 65 3.82 -30.02 11.50
N VAL A 66 4.89 -29.32 11.17
CA VAL A 66 4.83 -27.95 10.64
C VAL A 66 5.59 -27.90 9.33
N SER A 67 5.01 -27.26 8.31
CA SER A 67 5.73 -26.96 7.08
C SER A 67 6.34 -25.55 7.13
N PRO A 68 7.64 -25.36 6.81
CA PRO A 68 8.24 -24.03 6.70
C PRO A 68 7.59 -23.19 5.61
N GLY A 69 7.09 -23.80 4.53
CA GLY A 69 6.35 -23.10 3.49
C GLY A 69 5.09 -22.42 4.03
N SER A 70 4.24 -23.19 4.71
CA SER A 70 2.98 -22.68 5.27
C SER A 70 3.16 -21.84 6.54
N SER A 71 4.21 -22.10 7.33
CA SER A 71 4.37 -21.51 8.66
C SER A 71 5.45 -20.44 8.75
N VAL A 72 6.32 -20.29 7.76
CA VAL A 72 7.33 -19.22 7.74
C VAL A 72 7.15 -18.35 6.50
N LEU A 73 7.25 -18.94 5.32
CA LEU A 73 7.25 -18.19 4.06
C LEU A 73 5.91 -17.54 3.77
N PHE A 74 4.79 -18.26 3.96
CA PHE A 74 3.46 -17.66 3.77
C PHE A 74 3.18 -16.48 4.72
N PRO A 75 3.38 -16.60 6.06
CA PRO A 75 3.30 -15.45 6.96
C PRO A 75 4.23 -14.30 6.60
N ALA A 76 5.41 -14.57 6.01
CA ALA A 76 6.30 -13.53 5.51
C ALA A 76 5.67 -12.69 4.40
N SER A 77 4.89 -13.31 3.51
CA SER A 77 4.14 -12.60 2.47
C SER A 77 3.10 -11.65 3.08
N LEU A 78 2.34 -12.11 4.09
CA LEU A 78 1.38 -11.26 4.80
C LEU A 78 2.07 -10.14 5.59
N PHE A 79 3.23 -10.42 6.20
CA PHE A 79 4.07 -9.41 6.85
C PHE A 79 4.52 -8.33 5.87
N ALA A 80 5.00 -8.72 4.67
CA ALA A 80 5.41 -7.76 3.64
C ALA A 80 4.23 -6.93 3.13
N ILE A 81 3.10 -7.59 2.89
CA ILE A 81 1.83 -6.94 2.51
C ILE A 81 1.41 -5.91 3.54
N LEU A 82 1.37 -6.28 4.82
CA LEU A 82 0.97 -5.37 5.90
C LEU A 82 1.97 -4.22 6.02
N LEU A 83 3.27 -4.48 5.95
CA LEU A 83 4.30 -3.43 5.95
C LEU A 83 4.09 -2.42 4.82
N VAL A 84 3.90 -2.91 3.59
CA VAL A 84 3.64 -2.06 2.42
C VAL A 84 2.34 -1.29 2.61
N TYR A 85 1.26 -1.95 3.05
CA TYR A 85 -0.03 -1.30 3.32
C TYR A 85 0.08 -0.17 4.36
N LEU A 86 0.83 -0.38 5.44
CA LEU A 86 0.98 0.61 6.53
C LEU A 86 1.86 1.80 6.17
N ARG A 87 2.75 1.65 5.19
CA ARG A 87 3.81 2.64 4.91
C ARG A 87 3.79 3.21 3.49
N THR A 88 2.97 2.65 2.61
CA THR A 88 2.81 3.11 1.22
C THR A 88 1.36 3.47 0.95
N ASP A 89 1.10 4.00 -0.24
CA ASP A 89 -0.23 4.27 -0.74
C ASP A 89 -0.93 2.99 -1.24
N ILE A 90 -2.26 3.02 -1.24
CA ILE A 90 -3.11 1.89 -1.66
C ILE A 90 -2.76 1.37 -3.07
N PRO A 91 -2.51 2.21 -4.10
CA PRO A 91 -2.07 1.75 -5.41
C PRO A 91 -0.81 0.88 -5.37
N THR A 92 0.13 1.21 -4.50
CA THR A 92 1.40 0.50 -4.32
C THR A 92 1.20 -0.87 -3.68
N ALA A 93 0.46 -0.93 -2.57
CA ALA A 93 0.07 -2.20 -1.94
C ALA A 93 -0.68 -3.10 -2.93
N ARG A 94 -1.55 -2.51 -3.76
CA ARG A 94 -2.29 -3.23 -4.79
C ARG A 94 -1.40 -3.80 -5.89
N ALA A 95 -0.42 -3.03 -6.36
CA ALA A 95 0.51 -3.48 -7.39
C ALA A 95 1.29 -4.73 -6.95
N LEU A 96 1.67 -4.79 -5.67
CA LEU A 96 2.29 -5.98 -5.07
C LEU A 96 1.38 -7.21 -5.21
N ILE A 97 0.10 -7.12 -4.85
CA ILE A 97 -0.82 -8.26 -4.88
C ILE A 97 -1.04 -8.76 -6.30
N PHE A 98 -1.39 -7.87 -7.23
CA PHE A 98 -1.61 -8.27 -8.62
C PHE A 98 -0.31 -8.80 -9.23
N GLY A 99 0.84 -8.22 -8.86
CA GLY A 99 2.15 -8.73 -9.21
C GLY A 99 2.34 -10.18 -8.76
N ILE A 100 2.05 -10.50 -7.49
CA ILE A 100 2.15 -11.86 -6.96
C ILE A 100 1.17 -12.80 -7.68
N VAL A 101 -0.10 -12.43 -7.83
CA VAL A 101 -1.12 -13.27 -8.47
C VAL A 101 -0.75 -13.58 -9.93
N ILE A 102 -0.34 -12.56 -10.69
CA ILE A 102 0.06 -12.74 -12.09
C ILE A 102 1.33 -13.59 -12.17
N ALA A 103 2.34 -13.31 -11.35
CA ALA A 103 3.58 -14.08 -11.32
C ALA A 103 3.31 -15.56 -11.02
N ASN A 104 2.44 -15.82 -10.04
CA ASN A 104 1.99 -17.16 -9.67
C ASN A 104 1.29 -17.89 -10.81
N ILE A 105 0.33 -17.25 -11.50
CA ILE A 105 -0.38 -17.85 -12.64
C ILE A 105 0.61 -18.19 -13.77
N VAL A 106 1.49 -17.25 -14.12
CA VAL A 106 2.51 -17.44 -15.16
C VAL A 106 3.45 -18.58 -14.79
N LEU A 107 3.93 -18.61 -13.55
CA LEU A 107 4.87 -19.63 -13.09
C LEU A 107 4.22 -21.02 -13.06
N THR A 108 2.95 -21.13 -12.66
CA THR A 108 2.19 -22.39 -12.73
C THR A 108 2.13 -22.92 -14.16
N ALA A 109 1.84 -22.05 -15.13
CA ALA A 109 1.79 -22.44 -16.53
C ALA A 109 3.17 -22.89 -17.04
N LEU A 110 4.24 -22.16 -16.69
CA LEU A 110 5.61 -22.52 -17.06
C LEU A 110 6.01 -23.89 -16.51
N LEU A 111 5.71 -24.18 -15.26
CA LEU A 111 6.03 -25.47 -14.64
C LEU A 111 5.23 -26.61 -15.25
N TRP A 112 3.97 -26.37 -15.61
CA TRP A 112 3.17 -27.34 -16.34
C TRP A 112 3.80 -27.65 -17.70
N PHE A 113 4.25 -26.65 -18.45
CA PHE A 113 4.99 -26.86 -19.70
C PHE A 113 6.30 -27.61 -19.48
N THR A 114 7.07 -27.28 -18.44
CA THR A 114 8.32 -28.00 -18.10
C THR A 114 8.05 -29.45 -17.73
N SER A 115 7.02 -29.71 -16.91
CA SER A 115 6.59 -31.07 -16.58
C SER A 115 6.21 -31.84 -17.85
N TYR A 116 5.46 -31.22 -18.77
CA TYR A 116 5.07 -31.83 -20.03
C TYR A 116 6.30 -32.19 -20.88
N GLN A 117 7.26 -31.27 -21.01
CA GLN A 117 8.52 -31.51 -21.71
C GLN A 117 9.29 -32.69 -21.11
N LEU A 118 9.43 -32.76 -19.79
CA LEU A 118 10.14 -33.85 -19.11
C LEU A 118 9.48 -35.22 -19.29
N THR A 119 8.15 -35.27 -19.41
CA THR A 119 7.42 -36.52 -19.67
C THR A 119 7.38 -36.94 -21.14
N HIS A 120 7.74 -36.04 -22.07
CA HIS A 120 7.63 -36.31 -23.50
C HIS A 120 8.76 -37.21 -24.02
N SER A 121 8.42 -38.10 -24.96
CA SER A 121 9.40 -38.98 -25.60
C SER A 121 10.44 -38.17 -26.37
N GLY A 122 11.72 -38.37 -26.06
CA GLY A 122 12.84 -37.64 -26.66
C GLY A 122 13.47 -36.57 -25.76
N SER A 123 12.97 -36.40 -24.54
CA SER A 123 13.54 -35.48 -23.55
C SER A 123 14.58 -36.17 -22.65
N ALA A 124 15.65 -35.46 -22.29
CA ALA A 124 16.67 -35.93 -21.37
C ALA A 124 16.85 -34.94 -20.21
N SER A 125 16.83 -35.43 -18.97
CA SER A 125 17.22 -34.66 -17.79
C SER A 125 18.71 -34.88 -17.55
N PHE A 126 19.54 -33.89 -17.92
CA PHE A 126 21.00 -34.00 -17.79
C PHE A 126 21.49 -34.09 -16.34
N VAL A 127 20.71 -33.57 -15.38
CA VAL A 127 21.08 -33.47 -13.96
C VAL A 127 20.21 -34.40 -13.08
N GLY A 128 19.32 -35.21 -13.68
CA GLY A 128 18.45 -36.11 -12.93
C GLY A 128 17.50 -35.40 -11.97
N VAL A 129 17.04 -34.19 -12.32
CA VAL A 129 16.12 -33.42 -11.48
C VAL A 129 14.79 -34.20 -11.34
N PRO A 130 14.30 -34.42 -10.11
CA PRO A 130 13.02 -35.10 -9.87
C PRO A 130 11.87 -34.38 -10.57
N ILE A 131 11.04 -35.12 -11.32
CA ILE A 131 9.93 -34.54 -12.07
C ILE A 131 8.82 -34.03 -11.14
N GLU A 132 8.76 -34.57 -9.93
CA GLU A 132 7.82 -34.23 -8.87
C GLU A 132 7.92 -32.75 -8.46
N LEU A 133 9.10 -32.12 -8.63
CA LEU A 133 9.28 -30.68 -8.38
C LEU A 133 8.48 -29.80 -9.36
N PHE A 134 8.12 -30.32 -10.53
CA PHE A 134 7.37 -29.62 -11.56
C PHE A 134 5.90 -30.04 -11.61
N GLN A 135 5.53 -31.14 -10.94
CA GLN A 135 4.17 -31.69 -10.89
C GLN A 135 3.35 -31.12 -9.72
N VAL A 136 3.43 -29.81 -9.50
CA VAL A 136 2.58 -29.15 -8.50
C VAL A 136 1.15 -29.12 -9.02
N SER A 137 0.19 -29.60 -8.22
CA SER A 137 -1.23 -29.60 -8.58
C SER A 137 -1.69 -28.17 -8.91
N PRO A 138 -2.16 -27.90 -10.16
CA PRO A 138 -2.64 -26.57 -10.53
C PRO A 138 -3.79 -26.11 -9.63
N GLY A 139 -4.63 -27.03 -9.16
CA GLY A 139 -5.75 -26.72 -8.27
C GLY A 139 -5.29 -26.21 -6.90
N VAL A 140 -4.30 -26.87 -6.28
CA VAL A 140 -3.74 -26.43 -4.98
C VAL A 140 -3.07 -25.07 -5.12
N PHE A 141 -2.34 -24.87 -6.21
CA PHE A 141 -1.61 -23.62 -6.45
C PHE A 141 -2.56 -22.44 -6.72
N LEU A 142 -3.58 -22.64 -7.56
CA LEU A 142 -4.61 -21.63 -7.82
C LEU A 142 -5.43 -21.33 -6.57
N ALA A 143 -5.81 -22.35 -5.79
CA ALA A 143 -6.51 -22.17 -4.53
C ALA A 143 -5.68 -21.35 -3.52
N GLY A 144 -4.38 -21.66 -3.36
CA GLY A 144 -3.49 -20.89 -2.50
C GLY A 144 -3.29 -19.45 -2.97
N THR A 145 -3.27 -19.20 -4.28
CA THR A 145 -3.15 -17.85 -4.85
C THR A 145 -4.43 -17.03 -4.65
N LEU A 146 -5.61 -17.64 -4.83
CA LEU A 146 -6.89 -17.01 -4.54
C LEU A 146 -7.09 -16.76 -3.05
N LEU A 147 -6.62 -17.67 -2.20
CA LEU A 147 -6.65 -17.51 -0.76
C LEU A 147 -5.78 -16.34 -0.33
N LEU A 148 -4.55 -16.21 -0.85
CA LEU A 148 -3.69 -15.04 -0.60
C LEU A 148 -4.37 -13.71 -0.97
N LEU A 149 -5.12 -13.67 -2.06
CA LEU A 149 -5.89 -12.49 -2.45
C LEU A 149 -6.96 -12.14 -1.40
N ALA A 150 -7.67 -13.14 -0.89
CA ALA A 150 -8.64 -12.97 0.19
C ALA A 150 -7.96 -12.54 1.50
N ASP A 151 -6.83 -13.15 1.84
CA ASP A 151 -6.06 -12.85 3.04
C ASP A 151 -5.54 -11.43 3.04
N PHE A 152 -5.07 -10.93 1.90
CA PHE A 152 -4.70 -9.52 1.74
C PHE A 152 -5.87 -8.59 2.12
N LEU A 153 -7.07 -8.88 1.62
CA LEU A 153 -8.24 -8.05 1.91
C LEU A 153 -8.59 -8.13 3.39
N LEU A 154 -8.50 -9.32 3.98
CA LEU A 154 -8.70 -9.51 5.41
C LEU A 154 -7.66 -8.75 6.23
N VAL A 155 -6.39 -8.72 5.82
CA VAL A 155 -5.34 -7.91 6.48
C VAL A 155 -5.78 -6.45 6.54
N ALA A 156 -6.18 -5.87 5.40
CA ALA A 156 -6.59 -4.48 5.32
C ALA A 156 -7.87 -4.21 6.13
N ILE A 157 -8.91 -5.04 5.98
CA ILE A 157 -10.19 -4.90 6.69
C ILE A 157 -10.00 -5.03 8.19
N ILE A 158 -9.29 -6.06 8.66
CA ILE A 158 -9.12 -6.34 10.08
C ILE A 158 -8.24 -5.27 10.74
N TYR A 159 -7.15 -4.84 10.08
CA TYR A 159 -6.33 -3.76 10.61
C TYR A 159 -7.11 -2.45 10.75
N GLU A 160 -7.91 -2.11 9.76
CA GLU A 160 -8.73 -0.90 9.78
C GLU A 160 -9.83 -0.98 10.83
N LEU A 161 -10.52 -2.12 10.91
CA LEU A 161 -11.53 -2.37 11.93
C LEU A 161 -10.92 -2.29 13.34
N ALA A 162 -9.72 -2.84 13.54
CA ALA A 162 -9.00 -2.75 14.80
C ALA A 162 -8.61 -1.30 15.13
N THR A 163 -8.23 -0.51 14.13
CA THR A 163 -7.93 0.92 14.30
C THR A 163 -9.15 1.73 14.71
N LEU A 164 -10.32 1.43 14.14
CA LEU A 164 -11.57 2.12 14.44
C LEU A 164 -12.22 1.68 15.76
N ARG A 165 -12.28 0.37 16.02
CA ARG A 165 -13.00 -0.21 17.16
C ARG A 165 -12.14 -0.38 18.40
N LEU A 166 -10.83 -0.51 18.23
CA LEU A 166 -9.88 -0.77 19.31
C LEU A 166 -8.82 0.33 19.36
N ALA A 167 -9.24 1.59 19.26
CA ALA A 167 -8.35 2.76 19.33
C ALA A 167 -7.56 2.85 20.67
N TRP A 168 -8.05 2.19 21.72
CA TRP A 168 -7.34 2.05 23.00
C TRP A 168 -6.13 1.09 22.92
N MET A 169 -6.08 0.23 21.92
CA MET A 169 -5.04 -0.79 21.77
C MET A 169 -3.84 -0.21 20.99
N PRO A 170 -2.60 -0.38 21.48
CA PRO A 170 -1.42 0.14 20.80
C PRO A 170 -1.26 -0.47 19.40
N GLN A 171 -0.55 0.25 18.52
CA GLN A 171 -0.28 -0.20 17.14
C GLN A 171 0.28 -1.62 17.08
N SER A 172 1.20 -1.98 17.97
CA SER A 172 1.75 -3.34 18.07
C SER A 172 0.68 -4.41 18.33
N GLY A 173 -0.30 -4.11 19.19
CA GLY A 173 -1.42 -4.99 19.47
C GLY A 173 -2.36 -5.16 18.28
N ARG A 174 -2.61 -4.07 17.52
CA ARG A 174 -3.41 -4.13 16.29
C ARG A 174 -2.74 -4.96 15.21
N ILE A 175 -1.42 -4.80 15.02
CA ILE A 175 -0.63 -5.62 14.09
C ILE A 175 -0.71 -7.10 14.45
N LEU A 176 -0.49 -7.44 15.73
CA LEU A 176 -0.57 -8.82 16.21
C LEU A 176 -1.97 -9.41 15.97
N LEU A 177 -3.02 -8.67 16.32
CA LEU A 177 -4.40 -9.10 16.13
C LEU A 177 -4.70 -9.36 14.66
N THR A 178 -4.30 -8.44 13.78
CA THR A 178 -4.50 -8.58 12.33
C THR A 178 -3.79 -9.81 11.78
N LEU A 179 -2.49 -9.95 12.04
CA LEU A 179 -1.72 -11.07 11.49
C LEU A 179 -2.24 -12.41 12.02
N LEU A 180 -2.50 -12.54 13.32
CA LEU A 180 -3.02 -13.79 13.89
C LEU A 180 -4.41 -14.14 13.35
N SER A 181 -5.32 -13.16 13.23
CA SER A 181 -6.67 -13.41 12.72
C SER A 181 -6.64 -13.95 11.29
N VAL A 182 -5.84 -13.33 10.42
CA VAL A 182 -5.72 -13.76 9.02
C VAL A 182 -5.04 -15.12 8.92
N LEU A 183 -3.98 -15.35 9.70
CA LEU A 183 -3.27 -16.63 9.70
C LEU A 183 -4.12 -17.80 10.21
N VAL A 184 -4.99 -17.55 11.19
CA VAL A 184 -5.97 -18.56 11.65
C VAL A 184 -6.99 -18.85 10.56
N PHE A 185 -7.51 -17.82 9.90
CA PHE A 185 -8.43 -17.98 8.77
C PHE A 185 -7.80 -18.82 7.65
N ASP A 186 -6.60 -18.44 7.21
CA ASP A 186 -5.85 -19.18 6.20
C ASP A 186 -5.56 -20.63 6.63
N ALA A 187 -5.19 -20.87 7.90
CA ALA A 187 -4.99 -22.23 8.42
C ALA A 187 -6.22 -23.12 8.26
N VAL A 188 -7.41 -22.58 8.56
CA VAL A 188 -8.67 -23.32 8.45
C VAL A 188 -9.01 -23.59 6.98
N VAL A 189 -8.93 -22.56 6.13
CA VAL A 189 -9.29 -22.71 4.70
C VAL A 189 -8.31 -23.62 3.98
N PHE A 190 -7.00 -23.40 4.15
CA PHE A 190 -5.98 -24.20 3.49
C PHE A 190 -6.00 -25.67 3.95
N SER A 191 -6.18 -25.93 5.26
CA SER A 191 -6.37 -27.30 5.75
C SER A 191 -7.61 -27.96 5.16
N SER A 192 -8.70 -27.21 4.99
CA SER A 192 -9.93 -27.71 4.38
C SER A 192 -9.71 -28.10 2.92
N VAL A 193 -8.98 -27.27 2.16
CA VAL A 193 -8.65 -27.53 0.75
C VAL A 193 -7.74 -28.75 0.60
N LEU A 194 -6.69 -28.86 1.41
CA LEU A 194 -5.73 -29.97 1.33
C LEU A 194 -6.35 -31.33 1.70
N THR A 195 -7.26 -31.35 2.67
CA THR A 195 -7.85 -32.61 3.21
C THR A 195 -9.21 -32.94 2.62
N PHE A 196 -9.64 -32.17 1.63
CA PHE A 196 -10.94 -32.38 0.99
C PHE A 196 -11.00 -33.77 0.35
N GLY A 197 -11.84 -34.65 0.94
CA GLY A 197 -12.04 -36.01 0.46
C GLY A 197 -10.99 -37.04 0.91
N THR A 198 -9.95 -36.65 1.66
CA THR A 198 -8.85 -37.55 2.08
C THR A 198 -8.76 -37.75 3.60
N GLY A 199 -9.46 -36.94 4.41
CA GLY A 199 -9.42 -37.01 5.88
C GLY A 199 -8.19 -36.35 6.49
N GLY A 200 -8.00 -36.47 7.81
CA GLY A 200 -6.81 -35.90 8.48
C GLY A 200 -6.83 -34.38 8.72
N PHE A 201 -7.97 -33.71 8.51
CA PHE A 201 -8.13 -32.26 8.72
C PHE A 201 -7.57 -31.77 10.06
N MET A 202 -7.90 -32.45 11.15
CA MET A 202 -7.52 -32.01 12.49
C MET A 202 -6.01 -32.17 12.77
N GLU A 203 -5.35 -33.15 12.15
CA GLU A 203 -3.90 -33.34 12.28
C GLU A 203 -3.14 -32.22 11.57
N ILE A 204 -3.53 -31.93 10.32
CA ILE A 204 -2.95 -30.84 9.53
C ILE A 204 -3.24 -29.49 10.19
N LEU A 205 -4.48 -29.25 10.63
CA LEU A 205 -4.89 -27.98 11.22
C LEU A 205 -4.10 -27.67 12.50
N ARG A 206 -3.89 -28.65 13.39
CA ARG A 206 -3.11 -28.45 14.63
C ARG A 206 -1.69 -28.02 14.32
N GLY A 207 -1.05 -28.67 13.35
CA GLY A 207 0.28 -28.31 12.86
C GLY A 207 0.32 -26.88 12.31
N GLN A 208 -0.62 -26.54 11.42
CA GLN A 208 -0.69 -25.21 10.82
C GLN A 208 -0.95 -24.11 11.84
N LEU A 209 -1.90 -24.31 12.78
CA LEU A 209 -2.20 -23.34 13.82
C LEU A 209 -1.00 -23.11 14.73
N ALA A 210 -0.30 -24.17 15.15
CA ALA A 210 0.89 -24.06 15.98
C ALA A 210 1.99 -23.26 15.27
N GLY A 211 2.35 -23.66 14.04
CA GLY A 211 3.38 -22.99 13.26
C GLY A 211 3.05 -21.53 12.96
N LYS A 212 1.83 -21.26 12.50
CA LYS A 212 1.39 -19.90 12.17
C LYS A 212 1.21 -19.00 13.38
N THR A 213 0.88 -19.53 14.56
CA THR A 213 0.85 -18.74 15.80
C THR A 213 2.26 -18.28 16.16
N ILE A 214 3.25 -19.18 16.12
CA ILE A 214 4.66 -18.85 16.38
C ILE A 214 5.14 -17.78 15.39
N ALA A 215 4.82 -17.96 14.11
CA ALA A 215 5.22 -17.02 13.07
C ALA A 215 4.50 -15.68 13.19
N GLY A 216 3.17 -15.66 13.40
CA GLY A 216 2.40 -14.43 13.56
C GLY A 216 2.86 -13.59 14.74
N VAL A 217 3.18 -14.22 15.88
CA VAL A 217 3.80 -13.53 17.02
C VAL A 217 5.19 -13.00 16.65
N SER A 218 6.03 -13.82 16.00
CA SER A 218 7.40 -13.41 15.64
C SER A 218 7.40 -12.24 14.63
N TYR A 219 6.65 -12.35 13.55
CA TYR A 219 6.51 -11.31 12.52
C TYR A 219 5.86 -10.04 13.06
N SER A 220 4.85 -10.14 13.93
CA SER A 220 4.23 -8.95 14.52
C SER A 220 5.18 -8.19 15.46
N VAL A 221 5.98 -8.90 16.26
CA VAL A 221 7.02 -8.29 17.11
C VAL A 221 8.07 -7.59 16.27
N LEU A 222 8.58 -8.27 15.22
CA LEU A 222 9.58 -7.70 14.32
C LEU A 222 9.04 -6.50 13.54
N LEU A 223 7.78 -6.57 13.07
CA LEU A 223 7.13 -5.46 12.37
C LEU A 223 6.96 -4.27 13.30
N ALA A 224 6.40 -4.49 14.50
CA ALA A 224 6.22 -3.44 15.49
C ALA A 224 7.54 -2.78 15.89
N ALA A 225 8.61 -3.56 16.07
CA ALA A 225 9.95 -3.07 16.34
C ALA A 225 10.48 -2.19 15.19
N TYR A 226 10.35 -2.64 13.95
CA TYR A 226 10.76 -1.89 12.77
C TYR A 226 10.01 -0.56 12.62
N LEU A 227 8.68 -0.60 12.74
CA LEU A 227 7.84 0.57 12.62
C LEU A 227 8.08 1.58 13.75
N ARG A 228 8.47 1.11 14.94
CA ARG A 228 8.79 1.96 16.10
C ARG A 228 10.16 2.61 16.00
N TRP A 229 11.19 1.87 15.57
CA TRP A 229 12.59 2.33 15.68
C TRP A 229 13.23 2.74 14.36
N VAL A 230 12.84 2.11 13.25
CA VAL A 230 13.49 2.34 11.95
C VAL A 230 12.70 3.34 11.12
N GLU A 231 11.37 3.25 11.17
CA GLU A 231 10.49 4.05 10.34
C GLU A 231 9.34 4.66 11.15
N PRO A 232 9.62 5.45 12.20
CA PRO A 232 8.57 6.11 12.96
C PRO A 232 7.82 7.10 12.05
N ARG A 233 6.50 6.96 12.00
CA ARG A 233 5.62 7.88 11.28
C ARG A 233 4.29 7.94 12.02
N ASP A 234 3.75 9.13 12.20
CA ASP A 234 2.44 9.31 12.81
C ASP A 234 1.38 8.56 12.01
N GLU A 235 0.52 7.82 12.73
CA GLU A 235 -0.66 7.21 12.14
C GLU A 235 -1.56 8.33 11.61
N LYS A 236 -1.55 8.57 10.30
CA LYS A 236 -2.58 9.40 9.67
C LYS A 236 -3.84 8.56 9.57
N PHE A 237 -4.81 8.86 10.43
CA PHE A 237 -6.18 8.39 10.27
C PHE A 237 -6.68 8.84 8.89
N HIS A 238 -7.06 7.91 8.02
CA HIS A 238 -7.82 8.23 6.82
C HIS A 238 -9.30 8.09 7.18
N ASP A 239 -10.06 9.18 7.21
CA ASP A 239 -11.50 9.17 7.50
C ASP A 239 -12.30 8.23 6.56
N ASP A 240 -11.74 7.88 5.40
CA ASP A 240 -12.34 7.03 4.36
C ASP A 240 -11.65 5.65 4.18
N ALA A 241 -10.87 5.19 5.16
CA ALA A 241 -10.01 4.01 5.02
C ALA A 241 -10.75 2.70 4.68
N ILE A 242 -11.97 2.47 5.19
CA ILE A 242 -12.77 1.30 4.80
C ILE A 242 -13.18 1.38 3.32
N ARG A 243 -13.58 2.57 2.87
CA ARG A 243 -13.97 2.83 1.48
C ARG A 243 -12.77 2.59 0.55
N ASP A 244 -11.60 3.02 1.00
CA ASP A 244 -10.28 2.85 0.39
C ASP A 244 -9.86 1.39 0.19
N VAL A 245 -10.17 0.49 1.14
CA VAL A 245 -9.94 -0.95 0.95
C VAL A 245 -10.79 -1.52 -0.19
N PHE A 246 -12.05 -1.10 -0.34
CA PHE A 246 -12.88 -1.52 -1.49
C PHE A 246 -12.40 -0.91 -2.82
N TYR A 247 -11.74 0.25 -2.79
CA TYR A 247 -11.16 0.88 -3.98
C TYR A 247 -9.94 0.15 -4.55
N ILE A 248 -9.39 -0.84 -3.83
CA ILE A 248 -8.35 -1.74 -4.34
C ILE A 248 -8.80 -2.38 -5.67
N PHE A 249 -10.10 -2.62 -5.86
CA PHE A 249 -10.65 -3.18 -7.09
C PHE A 249 -11.27 -2.17 -8.08
N THR A 250 -11.51 -0.91 -7.70
CA THR A 250 -12.35 0.06 -8.47
C THR A 250 -11.68 1.42 -8.78
N TYR A 251 -10.39 1.41 -9.10
CA TYR A 251 -9.58 2.62 -9.34
C TYR A 251 -10.04 3.52 -10.50
N ARG A 252 -10.71 2.98 -11.52
CA ARG A 252 -11.09 3.75 -12.72
C ARG A 252 -12.05 4.90 -12.40
N GLU A 253 -13.04 4.69 -11.54
CA GLU A 253 -13.96 5.75 -11.11
C GLU A 253 -13.23 6.84 -10.34
N ARG A 254 -12.38 6.48 -9.37
CA ARG A 254 -11.75 7.46 -8.48
C ARG A 254 -10.69 8.29 -9.17
N TYR A 255 -9.87 7.69 -10.04
CA TYR A 255 -8.92 8.45 -10.86
C TYR A 255 -9.66 9.45 -11.78
N ARG A 256 -10.80 9.06 -12.36
CA ARG A 256 -11.65 9.97 -13.14
C ARG A 256 -12.21 11.11 -12.28
N GLN A 257 -12.69 10.80 -11.08
CA GLN A 257 -13.23 11.81 -10.14
C GLN A 257 -12.16 12.80 -9.69
N LEU A 258 -10.99 12.33 -9.26
CA LEU A 258 -9.88 13.20 -8.87
C LEU A 258 -9.42 14.08 -10.04
N ARG A 259 -9.28 13.49 -11.23
CA ARG A 259 -8.87 14.25 -12.42
C ARG A 259 -9.92 15.29 -12.79
N ALA A 260 -11.21 14.99 -12.66
CA ALA A 260 -12.29 15.94 -12.87
C ALA A 260 -12.26 17.07 -11.84
N GLN A 261 -12.08 16.78 -10.56
CA GLN A 261 -11.96 17.79 -9.50
C GLN A 261 -10.76 18.71 -9.73
N LEU A 262 -9.62 18.14 -10.12
CA LEU A 262 -8.40 18.87 -10.39
C LEU A 262 -8.57 19.82 -11.59
N GLN A 263 -9.21 19.34 -12.67
CA GLN A 263 -9.58 20.18 -13.82
C GLN A 263 -10.52 21.33 -13.43
N VAL A 264 -11.52 21.07 -12.57
CA VAL A 264 -12.44 22.12 -12.09
C VAL A 264 -11.69 23.16 -11.25
N ALA A 265 -10.80 22.72 -10.36
CA ALA A 265 -10.00 23.61 -9.53
C ALA A 265 -9.04 24.47 -10.36
N GLU A 266 -8.35 23.89 -11.34
CA GLU A 266 -7.48 24.61 -12.27
C GLU A 266 -8.27 25.62 -13.10
N ALA A 267 -9.43 25.22 -13.65
CA ALA A 267 -10.30 26.11 -14.41
C ALA A 267 -10.79 27.30 -13.57
N ALA A 268 -11.20 27.06 -12.32
CA ALA A 268 -11.61 28.11 -11.40
C ALA A 268 -10.46 29.08 -11.09
N ASN A 269 -9.24 28.57 -10.90
CA ASN A 269 -8.07 29.41 -10.60
C ASN A 269 -7.65 30.26 -11.81
N LEU A 270 -7.71 29.69 -13.02
CA LEU A 270 -7.51 30.42 -14.27
C LEU A 270 -8.58 31.51 -14.48
N ALA A 271 -9.85 31.19 -14.22
CA ALA A 271 -10.94 32.16 -14.31
C ALA A 271 -10.76 33.31 -13.31
N LYS A 272 -10.39 33.01 -12.07
CA LYS A 272 -10.08 34.00 -11.03
C LYS A 272 -8.92 34.91 -11.47
N SER A 273 -7.84 34.32 -11.96
CA SER A 273 -6.66 35.08 -12.40
C SER A 273 -6.99 35.99 -13.59
N ARG A 274 -7.75 35.49 -14.58
CA ARG A 274 -8.21 36.30 -15.71
C ARG A 274 -9.15 37.42 -15.28
N PHE A 275 -10.07 37.15 -14.36
CA PHE A 275 -10.97 38.17 -13.81
C PHE A 275 -10.18 39.29 -13.12
N LEU A 276 -9.24 38.94 -12.23
CA LEU A 276 -8.42 39.94 -11.52
C LEU A 276 -7.56 40.76 -12.49
N ALA A 277 -6.93 40.12 -13.48
CA ALA A 277 -6.13 40.82 -14.48
C ALA A 277 -6.98 41.78 -15.33
N ASN A 278 -8.14 41.33 -15.82
CA ASN A 278 -9.03 42.16 -16.61
C ASN A 278 -9.59 43.34 -15.81
N MET A 279 -10.06 43.10 -14.58
CA MET A 279 -10.56 44.15 -13.70
C MET A 279 -9.48 45.20 -13.40
N SER A 280 -8.23 44.78 -13.19
CA SER A 280 -7.12 45.71 -12.94
C SER A 280 -6.88 46.63 -14.15
N HIS A 281 -6.93 46.09 -15.37
CA HIS A 281 -6.82 46.88 -16.59
C HIS A 281 -8.00 47.84 -16.81
N GLU A 282 -9.23 47.37 -16.58
CA GLU A 282 -10.43 48.19 -16.73
C GLU A 282 -10.53 49.28 -15.67
N LEU A 283 -10.00 49.08 -14.47
CA LEU A 283 -9.97 50.08 -13.40
C LEU A 283 -8.83 51.11 -13.59
N ARG A 284 -7.67 50.70 -14.12
CA ARG A 284 -6.53 51.60 -14.34
C ARG A 284 -6.87 52.75 -15.29
N THR A 285 -7.67 52.50 -16.32
CA THR A 285 -8.04 53.51 -17.34
C THR A 285 -8.89 54.67 -16.77
N PRO A 286 -10.05 54.45 -16.12
CA PRO A 286 -10.83 55.52 -15.51
C PRO A 286 -10.10 56.14 -14.31
N LEU A 287 -9.30 55.37 -13.56
CA LEU A 287 -8.57 55.90 -12.41
C LEU A 287 -7.46 56.87 -12.84
N ASN A 288 -6.70 56.54 -13.90
CA ASN A 288 -5.74 57.45 -14.50
C ASN A 288 -6.41 58.74 -15.01
N ALA A 289 -7.62 58.65 -15.57
CA ALA A 289 -8.38 59.82 -15.98
C ALA A 289 -8.79 60.70 -14.79
N ILE A 290 -9.27 60.11 -13.69
CA ILE A 290 -9.63 60.83 -12.45
C ILE A 290 -8.40 61.52 -11.84
N ILE A 291 -7.25 60.82 -11.76
CA ILE A 291 -5.99 61.41 -11.29
C ILE A 291 -5.59 62.59 -12.19
N GLY A 292 -5.62 62.42 -13.51
CA GLY A 292 -5.31 63.50 -14.46
C GLY A 292 -6.23 64.72 -14.33
N PHE A 293 -7.55 64.51 -14.21
CA PHE A 293 -8.50 65.62 -14.00
C PHE A 293 -8.28 66.32 -12.66
N SER A 294 -8.00 65.58 -11.59
CA SER A 294 -7.71 66.17 -10.29
C SER A 294 -6.44 67.04 -10.32
N GLU A 295 -5.45 66.67 -11.11
CA GLU A 295 -4.21 67.44 -11.30
C GLU A 295 -4.46 68.74 -12.06
N VAL A 296 -5.27 68.70 -13.13
CA VAL A 296 -5.71 69.90 -13.87
C VAL A 296 -6.52 70.85 -12.98
N LEU A 297 -7.39 70.31 -12.11
CA LEU A 297 -8.16 71.11 -11.16
C LEU A 297 -7.27 71.83 -10.13
N LYS A 298 -6.21 71.17 -9.64
CA LYS A 298 -5.21 71.81 -8.76
C LYS A 298 -4.46 72.97 -9.43
N MET A 299 -4.28 72.91 -10.75
CA MET A 299 -3.54 73.93 -11.53
C MET A 299 -4.38 75.17 -11.91
N GLY A 300 -5.67 75.25 -11.51
CA GLY A 300 -6.57 76.36 -11.87
C GLY A 300 -7.57 76.06 -13.00
N GLY A 301 -7.61 74.82 -13.52
CA GLY A 301 -8.46 74.47 -14.66
C GLY A 301 -8.05 75.17 -15.96
N LEU A 302 -8.95 75.18 -16.96
CA LEU A 302 -8.68 75.69 -18.32
C LEU A 302 -8.83 77.22 -18.48
N GLY A 303 -8.96 78.01 -17.41
CA GLY A 303 -9.22 79.45 -17.58
C GLY A 303 -9.34 80.38 -16.37
N GLY A 304 -8.88 80.04 -15.15
CA GLY A 304 -8.95 80.99 -14.02
C GLY A 304 -8.23 80.55 -12.73
N LYS A 305 -8.19 81.42 -11.72
CA LYS A 305 -7.61 81.11 -10.40
C LYS A 305 -8.61 80.21 -9.63
N ALA A 306 -8.24 78.97 -9.33
CA ALA A 306 -9.09 78.07 -8.53
C ALA A 306 -9.19 78.55 -7.08
N ASP A 307 -10.38 78.37 -6.48
CA ASP A 307 -10.62 78.61 -5.06
C ASP A 307 -9.86 77.61 -4.18
N GLU A 308 -9.44 78.02 -2.98
CA GLU A 308 -8.62 77.21 -2.05
C GLU A 308 -9.27 75.86 -1.73
N SER A 309 -10.60 75.85 -1.52
CA SER A 309 -11.35 74.62 -1.22
C SER A 309 -11.29 73.61 -2.38
N THR A 310 -11.30 74.10 -3.63
CA THR A 310 -11.25 73.25 -4.82
C THR A 310 -9.89 72.57 -4.96
N VAL A 311 -8.81 73.29 -4.64
CA VAL A 311 -7.44 72.75 -4.65
C VAL A 311 -7.25 71.67 -3.59
N GLU A 312 -7.82 71.87 -2.38
CA GLU A 312 -7.78 70.90 -1.28
C GLU A 312 -8.49 69.58 -1.65
N TYR A 313 -9.73 69.65 -2.13
CA TYR A 313 -10.49 68.46 -2.55
C TYR A 313 -9.83 67.74 -3.73
N ALA A 314 -9.30 68.48 -4.71
CA ALA A 314 -8.58 67.88 -5.83
C ALA A 314 -7.29 67.17 -5.37
N GLY A 315 -6.61 67.69 -4.34
CA GLY A 315 -5.48 67.02 -3.69
C GLY A 315 -5.86 65.68 -3.03
N LEU A 316 -7.01 65.62 -2.36
CA LEU A 316 -7.50 64.39 -1.75
C LEU A 316 -7.89 63.32 -2.78
N ILE A 317 -8.55 63.73 -3.88
CA ILE A 317 -8.90 62.84 -4.99
C ILE A 317 -7.64 62.27 -5.65
N HIS A 318 -6.64 63.12 -5.90
CA HIS A 318 -5.35 62.72 -6.49
C HIS A 318 -4.62 61.69 -5.62
N THR A 319 -4.53 61.94 -4.32
CA THR A 319 -3.84 61.06 -3.37
C THR A 319 -4.57 59.71 -3.24
N SER A 320 -5.89 59.75 -3.12
CA SER A 320 -6.72 58.53 -3.00
C SER A 320 -6.69 57.71 -4.28
N GLY A 321 -6.67 58.36 -5.45
CA GLY A 321 -6.55 57.71 -6.76
C GLY A 321 -5.23 56.98 -6.92
N ASN A 322 -4.11 57.63 -6.57
CA ASN A 322 -2.79 56.99 -6.63
C ASN A 322 -2.67 55.80 -5.67
N HIS A 323 -3.21 55.91 -4.45
CA HIS A 323 -3.20 54.82 -3.49
C HIS A 323 -4.01 53.60 -3.96
N LEU A 324 -5.18 53.84 -4.58
CA LEU A 324 -5.98 52.77 -5.15
C LEU A 324 -5.30 52.13 -6.36
N LEU A 325 -4.58 52.90 -7.18
CA LEU A 325 -3.81 52.41 -8.33
C LEU A 325 -2.68 51.47 -7.89
N GLU A 326 -2.01 51.77 -6.77
CA GLU A 326 -0.94 50.95 -6.18
C GLU A 326 -1.46 49.60 -5.67
N LEU A 327 -2.67 49.56 -5.09
CA LEU A 327 -3.29 48.33 -4.57
C LEU A 327 -3.76 47.35 -5.66
N ILE A 328 -4.07 47.86 -6.86
CA ILE A 328 -4.62 47.05 -7.97
C ILE A 328 -3.58 46.75 -9.06
N SER A 329 -2.34 47.25 -8.91
CA SER A 329 -1.24 47.07 -9.89
C SER A 329 -0.38 45.86 -9.56
#